data_AF-A0A2W1ZLN2-F1
#
_entry.id   AF-A0A2W1ZLN2-F1
#
_cell.length_a   1.000
_cell.length_b   1.000
_cell.length_c   1.000
_cell.angle_alpha   90.00
_cell.angle_beta   90.00
_cell.angle_gamma   90.00
#
_symmetry.space_group_name_H-M   'P 1'
#
loop_
_entity.id
_entity.type
_entity.pdbx_description
1 polymer ?
#
loop_
_entity_poly.entity_id
_entity_poly.type
_entity_poly.pdbx_seq_one_letter_code
_entity_poly.pdbx_strand_id
1 'polypeptide(L)'
;MVDDDAWSPPRRRNGIWWIVASGLLLPAGWIAWLLVALAGYNGVDDSDQSLAAQTTGSLVVTLVCAGVPLAGVILLLGQRRRDRSVTLVGPVACAVFVVLAVGTLGYPTARVAQSWAADEHQRAQPPTALETSRTQVQVEQDLAEVGQRAVRALGEDVPAGEVLRYTRECPLSNLQRGTRYTWEWSVTSVPEGEPRSEDEREADELPADEVERRVAPVREVFRDAGLRDADPYGWDVRGLGDGWLAEAYAGVTKVSGDVSLETRCFAGGPGDGIGDDE
;
A
#
# COMPACT_ATOMS: atom_id res chain seq x y z
N MET A 1 -0.30 40.69 -77.54
CA MET A 1 -0.78 39.98 -76.34
C MET A 1 0.46 39.44 -75.67
N VAL A 2 0.84 40.04 -74.56
CA VAL A 2 1.96 39.60 -73.71
C VAL A 2 1.28 38.73 -72.65
N ASP A 3 1.63 37.45 -72.62
CA ASP A 3 1.16 36.55 -71.56
C ASP A 3 1.91 36.91 -70.27
N ASP A 4 1.14 37.34 -69.27
CA ASP A 4 1.60 37.47 -67.89
C ASP A 4 1.84 36.07 -67.31
N ASP A 5 3.08 35.58 -67.44
CA ASP A 5 3.57 34.43 -66.66
C ASP A 5 3.61 34.82 -65.17
N ALA A 6 2.48 34.62 -64.50
CA ALA A 6 2.36 34.75 -63.06
C ALA A 6 3.28 33.72 -62.38
N TRP A 7 4.50 34.16 -62.04
CA TRP A 7 5.45 33.40 -61.25
C TRP A 7 4.82 33.03 -59.90
N SER A 8 4.38 31.78 -59.79
CA SER A 8 3.96 31.19 -58.53
C SER A 8 5.21 30.76 -57.77
N PRO A 9 5.48 31.28 -56.55
CA PRO A 9 6.64 30.82 -55.79
C PRO A 9 6.48 29.32 -55.51
N PRO A 10 7.56 28.51 -55.62
CA PRO A 10 7.48 27.09 -55.39
C PRO A 10 6.93 26.83 -53.99
N ARG A 11 5.80 26.11 -53.90
CA ARG A 11 5.22 25.63 -52.63
C ARG A 11 6.25 24.75 -51.94
N ARG A 12 7.11 25.35 -51.11
CA ARG A 12 8.03 24.58 -50.28
C ARG A 12 7.20 23.75 -49.30
N ARG A 13 7.38 22.43 -49.36
CA ARG A 13 6.74 21.48 -48.45
C ARG A 13 7.48 21.56 -47.10
N ASN A 14 7.10 22.53 -46.27
CA ASN A 14 7.91 22.98 -45.14
C ASN A 14 7.86 22.10 -43.88
N GLY A 15 7.17 20.96 -43.90
CA GLY A 15 6.96 20.14 -42.71
C GLY A 15 6.21 20.84 -41.56
N ILE A 16 5.68 22.05 -41.78
CA ILE A 16 5.00 22.87 -40.75
C ILE A 16 3.88 22.08 -40.06
N TRP A 17 3.12 21.28 -40.81
CA TRP A 17 2.08 20.43 -40.24
C TRP A 17 2.61 19.46 -39.18
N TRP A 18 3.79 18.87 -39.36
CA TRP A 18 4.42 18.00 -38.36
C TRP A 18 4.80 18.76 -37.10
N ILE A 19 5.29 20.00 -37.25
CA ILE A 19 5.64 20.87 -36.12
C ILE A 19 4.38 21.24 -35.34
N VAL A 20 3.31 21.66 -36.02
CA VAL A 20 2.03 22.01 -35.38
C VAL A 20 1.42 20.80 -34.68
N ALA A 21 1.38 19.65 -35.35
CA ALA A 21 0.89 18.42 -34.75
C ALA A 21 1.69 18.02 -33.50
N SER A 22 3.02 18.07 -33.57
CA SER A 22 3.91 17.75 -32.43
C SER A 22 3.75 18.75 -31.28
N GLY A 23 3.60 20.04 -31.59
CA GLY A 23 3.40 21.10 -30.62
C GLY A 23 2.07 21.02 -29.88
N LEU A 24 1.02 20.48 -30.51
CA LEU A 24 -0.28 20.21 -29.87
C LEU A 24 -0.30 18.86 -29.13
N LEU A 25 0.41 17.85 -29.65
CA LEU A 25 0.47 16.51 -29.06
C LEU A 25 1.13 16.50 -27.68
N LEU A 26 2.19 17.29 -27.49
CA LEU A 26 2.89 17.34 -26.20
C LEU A 26 2.00 17.83 -25.04
N PRO A 27 1.33 18.99 -25.12
CA PRO A 27 0.43 19.44 -24.05
C PRO A 27 -0.80 18.54 -23.91
N ALA A 28 -1.38 18.06 -25.01
CA ALA A 28 -2.50 17.11 -24.95
C ALA A 28 -2.09 15.79 -24.29
N GLY A 29 -0.89 15.30 -24.59
CA GLY A 29 -0.29 14.13 -23.97
C GLY A 29 -0.01 14.32 -22.49
N TRP A 30 0.42 15.52 -22.09
CA TRP A 30 0.57 15.87 -20.68
C TRP A 30 -0.75 15.83 -19.92
N ILE A 31 -1.81 16.40 -20.50
CA ILE A 31 -3.17 16.34 -19.93
C ILE A 31 -3.65 14.89 -19.85
N ALA A 32 -3.48 14.10 -20.91
CA ALA A 32 -3.87 12.70 -20.92
C ALA A 32 -3.10 11.87 -19.88
N TRP A 33 -1.80 12.10 -19.74
CA TRP A 33 -0.97 11.44 -18.74
C TRP A 33 -1.41 11.79 -17.32
N LEU A 34 -1.71 13.06 -17.04
CA LEU A 34 -2.25 13.49 -15.75
C LEU A 34 -3.60 12.83 -15.43
N LEU A 35 -4.49 12.73 -16.43
CA LEU A 35 -5.78 12.07 -16.24
C LEU A 35 -5.62 10.59 -15.91
N VAL A 36 -4.68 9.89 -16.56
CA VAL A 36 -4.33 8.50 -16.23
C VAL A 36 -3.73 8.39 -14.82
N ALA A 37 -2.85 9.32 -14.45
CA ALA A 37 -2.25 9.36 -13.12
C ALA A 37 -3.32 9.57 -12.02
N LEU A 38 -4.24 10.53 -12.23
CA LEU A 38 -5.35 10.85 -11.32
C LEU A 38 -6.36 9.69 -11.21
N ALA A 39 -6.67 9.02 -12.32
CA ALA A 39 -7.55 7.86 -12.32
C ALA A 39 -6.96 6.69 -11.51
N GLY A 40 -5.63 6.48 -11.60
CA GLY A 40 -4.95 5.50 -10.76
C GLY A 40 -4.98 5.84 -9.27
N TYR A 41 -5.03 7.13 -8.91
CA TYR A 41 -5.09 7.59 -7.52
C TYR A 41 -6.50 7.53 -6.92
N ASN A 42 -7.53 7.75 -7.74
CA ASN A 42 -8.95 7.76 -7.32
C ASN A 42 -9.65 6.40 -7.50
N GLY A 43 -8.97 5.39 -8.06
CA GLY A 43 -9.44 4.01 -8.14
C GLY A 43 -9.37 3.35 -6.76
N VAL A 44 -10.33 3.68 -5.92
CA VAL A 44 -10.56 3.07 -4.60
C VAL A 44 -11.07 1.64 -4.82
N ASP A 45 -10.47 0.69 -4.08
CA ASP A 45 -10.82 -0.73 -3.88
C ASP A 45 -10.14 -1.85 -4.70
N ASP A 46 -9.32 -1.57 -5.72
CA ASP A 46 -8.43 -2.60 -6.30
C ASP A 46 -7.10 -1.98 -6.76
N SER A 47 -6.11 -2.00 -5.87
CA SER A 47 -4.76 -1.44 -6.08
C SER A 47 -4.05 -1.94 -7.34
N ASP A 48 -4.46 -3.11 -7.84
CA ASP A 48 -3.71 -3.88 -8.83
C ASP A 48 -4.16 -3.51 -10.23
N GLN A 49 -5.47 -3.42 -10.38
CA GLN A 49 -6.10 -3.01 -11.62
C GLN A 49 -5.84 -1.52 -11.87
N SER A 50 -5.71 -0.71 -10.82
CA SER A 50 -5.35 0.70 -10.92
C SER A 50 -3.90 0.91 -11.35
N LEU A 51 -2.93 0.19 -10.79
CA LEU A 51 -1.50 0.28 -11.17
C LEU A 51 -1.21 -0.27 -12.57
N ALA A 52 -1.80 -1.41 -12.94
CA ALA A 52 -1.63 -1.99 -14.28
C ALA A 52 -2.28 -1.11 -15.37
N ALA A 53 -3.47 -0.57 -15.11
CA ALA A 53 -4.13 0.36 -16.03
C ALA A 53 -3.38 1.69 -16.15
N GLN A 54 -2.84 2.20 -15.03
CA GLN A 54 -2.03 3.42 -15.02
C GLN A 54 -0.73 3.21 -15.83
N THR A 55 -0.01 2.11 -15.60
CA THR A 55 1.23 1.79 -16.33
C THR A 55 0.97 1.66 -17.83
N THR A 56 -0.07 0.91 -18.21
CA THR A 56 -0.46 0.70 -19.61
C THR A 56 -0.87 2.02 -20.27
N GLY A 57 -1.69 2.83 -19.60
CA GLY A 57 -2.13 4.13 -20.10
C GLY A 57 -0.96 5.11 -20.28
N SER A 58 -0.07 5.20 -19.29
CA SER A 58 1.11 6.07 -19.36
C SER A 58 2.08 5.65 -20.47
N LEU A 59 2.27 4.34 -20.70
CA LEU A 59 3.06 3.82 -21.81
C LEU A 59 2.47 4.20 -23.17
N VAL A 60 1.17 4.01 -23.36
CA VAL A 60 0.48 4.36 -24.61
C VAL A 60 0.61 5.86 -24.90
N VAL A 61 0.35 6.72 -23.92
CA VAL A 61 0.47 8.18 -24.08
C VAL A 61 1.90 8.58 -24.46
N THR A 62 2.90 8.01 -23.77
CA THR A 62 4.32 8.29 -24.04
C THR A 62 4.73 7.85 -25.44
N LEU A 63 4.34 6.65 -25.86
CA LEU A 63 4.62 6.11 -27.19
C LEU A 63 3.99 6.96 -28.30
N VAL A 64 2.77 7.44 -28.11
CA VAL A 64 2.12 8.33 -29.09
C VAL A 64 2.83 9.68 -29.15
N CYS A 65 3.13 10.28 -28.00
CA CYS A 65 3.75 11.62 -27.94
C CYS A 65 5.18 11.65 -28.47
N ALA A 66 5.96 10.58 -28.29
CA ALA A 66 7.31 10.47 -28.85
C ALA A 66 7.31 9.89 -30.27
N GLY A 67 6.40 8.95 -30.58
CA GLY A 67 6.36 8.24 -31.86
C GLY A 67 5.94 9.11 -33.03
N VAL A 68 4.96 10.00 -32.85
CA VAL A 68 4.52 10.93 -33.90
C VAL A 68 5.64 11.88 -34.35
N PRO A 69 6.33 12.63 -33.47
CA PRO A 69 7.44 13.47 -33.90
C PRO A 69 8.61 12.64 -34.46
N LEU A 70 8.87 11.44 -33.94
CA LEU A 70 9.89 10.53 -34.50
C LEU A 70 9.57 10.13 -35.95
N ALA A 71 8.32 9.77 -36.24
CA ALA A 71 7.87 9.48 -37.60
C ALA A 71 8.04 10.70 -38.51
N GLY A 72 7.77 11.90 -37.99
CA GLY A 72 8.03 13.17 -38.65
C GLY A 72 9.52 13.35 -39.02
N VAL A 73 10.44 13.07 -38.08
CA VAL A 73 11.90 13.10 -38.34
C VAL A 73 12.26 12.15 -39.48
N ILE A 74 11.84 10.88 -39.40
CA ILE A 74 12.19 9.85 -40.39
C ILE A 74 11.67 10.20 -41.78
N LEU A 75 10.39 10.61 -41.88
CA LEU A 75 9.76 10.95 -43.15
C LEU A 75 10.36 12.21 -43.77
N LEU A 76 10.61 13.26 -42.98
CA LEU A 76 11.17 14.52 -43.49
C LEU A 76 12.64 14.35 -43.90
N LEU A 77 13.44 13.57 -43.16
CA LEU A 77 14.81 13.22 -43.58
C LEU A 77 14.82 12.32 -44.82
N GLY A 78 13.89 11.37 -44.92
CA GLY A 78 13.71 10.53 -46.10
C GLY A 78 13.33 11.33 -47.35
N GLN A 79 12.41 12.29 -47.21
CA GLN A 79 12.05 13.23 -48.27
C GLN A 79 13.24 14.11 -48.66
N ARG A 80 14.01 14.60 -47.69
CA ARG A 80 15.19 15.41 -47.96
C ARG A 80 16.31 14.67 -48.68
N ARG A 81 16.45 13.35 -48.43
CA ARG A 81 17.38 12.51 -49.19
C ARG A 81 17.01 12.43 -50.67
N ARG A 82 15.72 12.53 -51.01
CA ARG A 82 15.23 12.54 -52.39
C ARG A 82 15.24 13.94 -53.00
N ASP A 83 14.86 14.96 -52.23
CA ASP A 83 14.79 16.36 -52.64
C ASP A 83 15.52 17.28 -51.65
N ARG A 84 16.68 17.82 -52.05
CA ARG A 84 17.49 18.74 -51.22
C ARG A 84 16.81 20.08 -50.94
N SER A 85 15.71 20.40 -51.61
CA SER A 85 14.92 21.63 -51.41
C SER A 85 14.13 21.64 -50.10
N VAL A 86 13.99 20.49 -49.43
CA VAL A 86 13.33 20.35 -48.12
C VAL A 86 14.22 20.92 -47.01
N THR A 87 13.65 21.80 -46.17
CA THR A 87 14.36 22.51 -45.09
C THR A 87 14.63 21.61 -43.89
N LEU A 88 15.73 21.88 -43.18
CA LEU A 88 16.13 21.15 -41.95
C LEU A 88 15.28 21.48 -40.72
N VAL A 89 14.54 22.58 -40.77
CA VAL A 89 13.80 23.11 -39.62
C VAL A 89 12.76 22.10 -39.11
N GLY A 90 12.04 21.42 -40.01
CA GLY A 90 11.05 20.39 -39.64
C GLY A 90 11.64 19.22 -38.85
N PRO A 91 12.64 18.49 -39.38
CA PRO A 91 13.31 17.41 -38.65
C PRO A 91 13.90 17.84 -37.30
N VAL A 92 14.55 19.02 -37.24
CA VAL A 92 15.16 19.51 -36.00
C VAL A 92 14.09 19.82 -34.95
N ALA A 93 13.01 20.50 -35.32
CA ALA A 93 11.90 20.79 -34.42
C ALA A 93 11.23 19.49 -33.91
N CYS A 94 10.98 18.52 -34.78
CA CYS A 94 10.46 17.22 -34.38
C CYS A 94 11.42 16.47 -33.44
N ALA A 95 12.74 16.52 -33.68
CA ALA A 95 13.73 15.92 -32.78
C ALA A 95 13.71 16.55 -31.38
N VAL A 96 13.57 17.88 -31.29
CA VAL A 96 13.39 18.58 -30.00
C VAL A 96 12.14 18.07 -29.28
N PHE A 97 11.02 17.91 -29.98
CA PHE A 97 9.80 17.38 -29.40
C PHE A 97 9.93 15.91 -28.93
N VAL A 98 10.70 15.08 -29.64
CA VAL A 98 11.02 13.71 -29.16
C VAL A 98 11.78 13.78 -27.85
N VAL A 99 12.83 14.61 -27.76
CA VAL A 99 13.63 14.74 -26.53
C VAL A 99 12.77 15.25 -25.38
N LEU A 100 11.91 16.24 -25.63
CA LEU A 100 10.97 16.75 -24.64
C LEU A 100 9.98 15.67 -24.21
N ALA A 101 9.34 14.95 -25.12
CA ALA A 101 8.38 13.90 -24.79
C ALA A 101 9.01 12.75 -23.98
N VAL A 102 10.21 12.30 -24.39
CA VAL A 102 10.96 11.26 -23.66
C VAL A 102 11.36 11.75 -22.27
N GLY A 103 11.84 12.99 -22.15
CA GLY A 103 12.24 13.56 -20.87
C GLY A 103 11.06 13.81 -19.91
N THR A 104 9.98 14.40 -20.41
CA THR A 104 8.87 14.87 -19.55
C THR A 104 7.79 13.83 -19.30
N LEU A 105 7.58 12.88 -20.23
CA LEU A 105 6.57 11.80 -20.09
C LEU A 105 7.22 10.42 -19.91
N GLY A 106 8.37 10.18 -20.57
CA GLY A 106 9.07 8.90 -20.47
C GLY A 106 9.66 8.61 -19.10
N TYR A 107 10.29 9.61 -18.46
CA TYR A 107 10.85 9.46 -17.11
C TYR A 107 9.80 9.05 -16.05
N PRO A 108 8.67 9.78 -15.87
CA PRO A 108 7.68 9.39 -14.88
C PRO A 108 6.99 8.06 -15.24
N THR A 109 6.75 7.78 -16.52
CA THR A 109 6.21 6.49 -16.96
C THR A 109 7.13 5.32 -16.61
N ALA A 110 8.45 5.49 -16.77
CA ALA A 110 9.42 4.46 -16.38
C ALA A 110 9.41 4.20 -14.86
N ARG A 111 9.18 5.23 -14.03
CA ARG A 111 9.07 5.08 -12.58
C ARG A 111 7.82 4.27 -12.18
N VAL A 112 6.68 4.54 -12.82
CA VAL A 112 5.44 3.77 -12.62
C VAL A 112 5.61 2.32 -13.08
N ALA A 113 6.29 2.10 -14.21
CA ALA A 113 6.59 0.74 -14.69
C ALA A 113 7.54 -0.02 -13.74
N GLN A 114 8.50 0.67 -13.11
CA GLN A 114 9.40 0.08 -12.13
C GLN A 114 8.67 -0.36 -10.86
N SER A 115 7.74 0.46 -10.34
CA SER A 115 6.94 0.08 -9.17
C SER A 115 6.03 -1.11 -9.50
N TRP A 116 5.36 -1.07 -10.66
CA TRP A 116 4.54 -2.21 -11.10
C TRP A 116 5.36 -3.50 -11.25
N ALA A 117 6.55 -3.42 -11.84
CA ALA A 117 7.43 -4.58 -11.97
C ALA A 117 7.92 -5.11 -10.61
N ALA A 118 8.16 -4.23 -9.63
CA ALA A 118 8.52 -4.63 -8.27
C ALA A 118 7.35 -5.33 -7.57
N ASP A 119 6.13 -4.80 -7.70
CA ASP A 119 4.93 -5.39 -7.12
C ASP A 119 4.63 -6.76 -7.72
N GLU A 120 4.74 -6.89 -9.05
CA GLU A 120 4.53 -8.17 -9.75
C GLU A 120 5.60 -9.20 -9.34
N HIS A 121 6.85 -8.76 -9.21
CA HIS A 121 7.91 -9.61 -8.71
C HIS A 121 7.64 -10.07 -7.27
N GLN A 122 7.15 -9.17 -6.41
CA GLN A 122 6.82 -9.47 -5.03
C GLN A 122 5.64 -10.46 -4.92
N ARG A 123 4.63 -10.33 -5.78
CA ARG A 123 3.50 -11.27 -5.87
C ARG A 123 3.87 -12.66 -6.37
N ALA A 124 4.83 -12.71 -7.29
CA ALA A 124 5.36 -13.97 -7.77
C ALA A 124 6.16 -14.72 -6.69
N GLN A 125 6.51 -14.07 -5.57
CA GLN A 125 7.15 -14.76 -4.46
C GLN A 125 6.12 -15.61 -3.70
N PRO A 126 6.51 -16.82 -3.27
CA PRO A 126 5.68 -17.61 -2.38
C PRO A 126 5.54 -16.89 -1.01
N PRO A 127 4.45 -17.12 -0.26
CA PRO A 127 4.36 -16.66 1.11
C PRO A 127 5.53 -17.19 1.94
N THR A 128 5.94 -16.43 2.94
CA THR A 128 7.07 -16.79 3.80
C THR A 128 6.76 -18.03 4.63
N ALA A 129 7.82 -18.66 5.14
CA ALA A 129 7.70 -19.79 6.07
C ALA A 129 6.90 -19.42 7.33
N LEU A 130 6.97 -18.17 7.77
CA LEU A 130 6.23 -17.69 8.94
C LEU A 130 4.73 -17.53 8.64
N GLU A 131 4.39 -16.94 7.49
CA GLU A 131 3.00 -16.77 7.04
C GLU A 131 2.30 -18.11 6.74
N THR A 132 3.06 -19.16 6.47
CA THR A 132 2.53 -20.52 6.25
C THR A 132 2.79 -21.47 7.42
N SER A 133 3.33 -20.97 8.53
CA SER A 133 3.79 -21.81 9.65
C SER A 133 2.66 -22.47 10.43
N ARG A 134 1.43 -21.94 10.35
CA ARG A 134 0.28 -22.38 11.14
C ARG A 134 -0.99 -22.44 10.30
N THR A 135 -1.86 -23.38 10.64
CA THR A 135 -3.24 -23.40 10.15
C THR A 135 -4.14 -22.51 11.01
N GLN A 136 -5.32 -22.14 10.51
CA GLN A 136 -6.32 -21.38 11.27
C GLN A 136 -6.58 -22.01 12.66
N VAL A 137 -6.87 -23.31 12.68
CA VAL A 137 -7.17 -24.05 13.92
C VAL A 137 -6.01 -23.99 14.90
N GLN A 138 -4.76 -24.10 14.42
CA GLN A 138 -3.57 -23.99 15.27
C GLN A 138 -3.40 -22.58 15.83
N VAL A 139 -3.63 -21.54 15.02
CA VAL A 139 -3.53 -20.15 15.48
C VAL A 139 -4.55 -19.86 16.57
N GLU A 140 -5.81 -20.25 16.38
CA GLU A 140 -6.88 -20.02 17.36
C GLU A 140 -6.60 -20.78 18.66
N GLN A 141 -6.10 -22.01 18.58
CA GLN A 141 -5.71 -22.81 19.75
C GLN A 141 -4.50 -22.22 20.49
N ASP A 142 -3.43 -21.87 19.77
CA ASP A 142 -2.22 -21.28 20.34
C ASP A 142 -2.55 -19.93 21.01
N LEU A 143 -3.36 -19.09 20.37
CA LEU A 143 -3.83 -17.81 20.95
C LEU A 143 -4.62 -18.03 22.22
N ALA A 144 -5.60 -18.95 22.20
CA ALA A 144 -6.39 -19.26 23.38
C ALA A 144 -5.52 -19.82 24.52
N GLU A 145 -4.53 -20.65 24.22
CA GLU A 145 -3.62 -21.20 25.23
C GLU A 145 -2.77 -20.10 25.88
N VAL A 146 -2.15 -19.23 25.08
CA VAL A 146 -1.33 -18.12 25.59
C VAL A 146 -2.21 -17.13 26.36
N GLY A 147 -3.38 -16.78 25.81
CA GLY A 147 -4.33 -15.84 26.41
C GLY A 147 -4.82 -16.31 27.76
N GLN A 148 -5.27 -17.56 27.86
CA GLN A 148 -5.70 -18.14 29.12
C GLN A 148 -4.57 -18.25 30.16
N ARG A 149 -3.34 -18.53 29.72
CA ARG A 149 -2.17 -18.51 30.63
C ARG A 149 -1.89 -17.10 31.14
N ALA A 150 -1.99 -16.08 30.28
CA ALA A 150 -1.81 -14.69 30.66
C ALA A 150 -2.88 -14.22 31.65
N VAL A 151 -4.16 -14.53 31.42
CA VAL A 151 -5.26 -14.20 32.34
C VAL A 151 -5.05 -14.84 33.72
N ARG A 152 -4.71 -16.14 33.76
CA ARG A 152 -4.40 -16.82 35.03
C ARG A 152 -3.16 -16.23 35.72
N ALA A 153 -2.16 -15.79 34.96
CA ALA A 153 -0.97 -15.13 35.49
C ALA A 153 -1.27 -13.73 36.04
N LEU A 154 -2.28 -13.04 35.51
CA LEU A 154 -2.80 -11.78 36.05
C LEU A 154 -3.54 -11.98 37.39
N GLY A 155 -3.88 -13.23 37.75
CA GLY A 155 -4.64 -13.59 38.95
C GLY A 155 -6.15 -13.60 38.74
N GLU A 156 -6.60 -13.54 37.49
CA GLU A 156 -8.00 -13.49 37.10
C GLU A 156 -8.48 -14.86 36.57
N ASP A 157 -9.80 -15.06 36.61
CA ASP A 157 -10.46 -16.25 36.08
C ASP A 157 -11.00 -15.96 34.68
N VAL A 158 -10.63 -16.79 33.70
CA VAL A 158 -11.06 -16.63 32.29
C VAL A 158 -12.60 -16.49 32.16
N PRO A 159 -13.43 -17.33 32.81
CA PRO A 159 -14.89 -17.22 32.72
C PRO A 159 -15.48 -15.98 33.40
N ALA A 160 -14.69 -15.23 34.18
CA ALA A 160 -15.16 -14.02 34.86
C ALA A 160 -15.18 -12.79 33.94
N GLY A 161 -14.49 -12.85 32.79
CA GLY A 161 -14.46 -11.80 31.78
C GLY A 161 -15.07 -12.23 30.45
N GLU A 162 -15.17 -11.27 29.53
CA GLU A 162 -15.59 -11.49 28.15
C GLU A 162 -14.37 -11.85 27.30
N VAL A 163 -14.50 -12.89 26.46
CA VAL A 163 -13.48 -13.27 25.48
C VAL A 163 -14.00 -12.87 24.10
N LEU A 164 -13.26 -12.00 23.42
CA LEU A 164 -13.53 -11.59 22.04
C LEU A 164 -12.47 -12.19 21.12
N ARG A 165 -12.94 -12.70 19.97
CA ARG A 165 -12.07 -13.20 18.90
C ARG A 165 -12.47 -12.54 17.61
N TYR A 166 -11.51 -11.96 16.90
CA TYR A 166 -11.80 -11.36 15.61
C TYR A 166 -10.63 -11.54 14.66
N THR A 167 -10.99 -11.58 13.38
CA THR A 167 -10.09 -11.75 12.26
C THR A 167 -10.12 -10.51 11.39
N ARG A 168 -8.95 -10.12 10.89
CA ARG A 168 -8.77 -8.97 10.00
C ARG A 168 -8.00 -9.37 8.76
N GLU A 169 -8.46 -8.94 7.58
CA GLU A 169 -7.70 -9.04 6.35
C GLU A 169 -6.39 -8.27 6.48
N CYS A 170 -5.31 -8.85 5.99
CA CYS A 170 -3.99 -8.22 5.99
C CYS A 170 -3.20 -8.59 4.74
N PRO A 171 -2.31 -7.69 4.26
CA PRO A 171 -1.41 -8.03 3.18
C PRO A 171 -0.27 -8.92 3.69
N LEU A 172 -0.02 -10.01 2.98
CA LEU A 172 1.17 -10.85 3.14
C LEU A 172 2.40 -10.18 2.50
N SER A 173 3.59 -10.73 2.72
CA SER A 173 4.84 -10.26 2.14
C SER A 173 4.82 -10.31 0.61
N ASN A 174 4.05 -11.23 0.03
CA ASN A 174 3.84 -11.33 -1.42
C ASN A 174 2.59 -10.57 -1.89
N LEU A 175 2.06 -9.65 -1.07
CA LEU A 175 0.88 -8.83 -1.37
C LEU A 175 -0.43 -9.61 -1.60
N GLN A 176 -0.44 -10.93 -1.39
CA GLN A 176 -1.68 -11.68 -1.35
C GLN A 176 -2.42 -11.39 -0.03
N ARG A 177 -3.73 -11.63 -0.02
CA ARG A 177 -4.53 -11.46 1.19
C ARG A 177 -4.31 -12.64 2.14
N GLY A 178 -4.05 -12.31 3.40
CA GLY A 178 -4.02 -13.25 4.51
C GLY A 178 -4.98 -12.80 5.61
N THR A 179 -4.95 -13.54 6.72
CA THR A 179 -5.76 -13.27 7.90
C THR A 179 -4.89 -13.05 9.11
N ARG A 180 -5.19 -12.00 9.86
CA ARG A 180 -4.66 -11.73 11.20
C ARG A 180 -5.70 -12.11 12.23
N TYR A 181 -5.27 -12.74 13.31
CA TYR A 181 -6.15 -13.20 14.38
C TYR A 181 -5.85 -12.38 15.64
N THR A 182 -6.93 -11.94 16.30
CA THR A 182 -6.84 -11.25 17.59
C THR A 182 -7.67 -12.02 18.60
N TRP A 183 -7.08 -12.25 19.77
CA TRP A 183 -7.74 -12.81 20.94
C TRP A 183 -7.67 -11.77 22.05
N GLU A 184 -8.81 -11.40 22.60
CA GLU A 184 -8.92 -10.37 23.60
C GLU A 184 -9.77 -10.89 24.76
N TRP A 185 -9.34 -10.58 25.96
CA TRP A 185 -10.08 -10.84 27.17
C TRP A 185 -10.14 -9.57 27.99
N SER A 186 -11.31 -9.24 28.50
CA SER A 186 -11.46 -8.12 29.42
C SER A 186 -12.47 -8.44 30.50
N VAL A 187 -12.22 -7.92 31.69
CA VAL A 187 -13.18 -7.92 32.80
C VAL A 187 -13.32 -6.51 33.31
N THR A 188 -14.53 -6.11 33.63
CA THR A 188 -14.80 -4.83 34.29
C THR A 188 -15.91 -5.00 35.31
N SER A 189 -15.71 -4.49 36.53
CA SER A 189 -16.76 -4.39 37.54
C SER A 189 -17.59 -3.10 37.40
N VAL A 190 -17.30 -2.29 36.38
CA VAL A 190 -17.96 -1.01 36.10
C VAL A 190 -19.20 -1.28 35.23
N PRO A 191 -20.40 -0.84 35.64
CA PRO A 191 -21.61 -1.00 34.83
C PRO A 191 -21.50 -0.31 33.48
N GLU A 192 -21.97 -0.97 32.42
CA GLU A 192 -22.06 -0.36 31.09
C GLU A 192 -23.15 0.71 31.03
N GLY A 193 -22.88 1.83 30.36
CA GLY A 193 -23.91 2.79 29.92
C GLY A 193 -23.80 4.22 30.47
N GLU A 194 -22.98 4.48 31.49
CA GLU A 194 -22.76 5.84 32.00
C GLU A 194 -21.35 6.35 31.68
N PRO A 195 -21.21 7.52 31.03
CA PRO A 195 -19.90 8.11 30.81
C PRO A 195 -19.30 8.54 32.15
N ARG A 196 -18.14 7.98 32.46
CA ARG A 196 -17.40 8.30 33.69
C ARG A 196 -16.58 9.57 33.54
N SER A 197 -16.49 10.32 34.62
CA SER A 197 -15.59 11.47 34.74
C SER A 197 -14.12 11.04 34.75
N GLU A 198 -13.22 11.97 34.42
CA GLU A 198 -11.77 11.72 34.49
C GLU A 198 -11.32 11.39 35.93
N ASP A 199 -11.85 12.12 36.92
CA ASP A 199 -11.57 11.90 38.35
C ASP A 199 -11.93 10.46 38.79
N GLU A 200 -13.05 9.91 38.27
CA GLU A 200 -13.45 8.53 38.55
C GLU A 200 -12.52 7.50 37.90
N ARG A 201 -11.94 7.81 36.74
CA ARG A 201 -10.98 6.92 36.06
C ARG A 201 -9.62 6.96 36.76
N GLU A 202 -9.15 8.14 37.15
CA GLU A 202 -7.91 8.31 37.93
C GLU A 202 -8.03 7.63 39.31
N ALA A 203 -9.21 7.70 39.94
CA ALA A 203 -9.47 7.00 41.20
C ALA A 203 -9.36 5.47 41.08
N ASP A 204 -9.55 4.90 39.89
CA ASP A 204 -9.44 3.46 39.65
C ASP A 204 -8.01 3.00 39.32
N GLU A 205 -7.08 3.94 39.08
CA GLU A 205 -5.70 3.60 38.82
C GLU A 205 -5.06 2.95 40.05
N LEU A 206 -4.28 1.90 39.78
CA LEU A 206 -3.45 1.25 40.79
C LEU A 206 -2.11 1.99 40.88
N PRO A 207 -1.50 2.06 42.08
CA PRO A 207 -0.11 2.48 42.22
C PRO A 207 0.82 1.65 41.31
N ALA A 208 1.85 2.27 40.74
CA ALA A 208 2.74 1.61 39.77
C ALA A 208 3.43 0.34 40.31
N ASP A 209 3.76 0.29 41.60
CA ASP A 209 4.32 -0.90 42.25
C ASP A 209 3.31 -2.05 42.37
N GLU A 210 2.04 -1.73 42.55
CA GLU A 210 0.94 -2.70 42.57
C GLU A 210 0.68 -3.24 41.16
N VAL A 211 0.67 -2.35 40.15
CA VAL A 211 0.55 -2.74 38.74
C VAL A 211 1.68 -3.69 38.36
N GLU A 212 2.94 -3.27 38.53
CA GLU A 212 4.11 -4.07 38.21
C GLU A 212 4.07 -5.44 38.89
N ARG A 213 3.67 -5.50 40.16
CA ARG A 213 3.56 -6.78 40.89
C ARG A 213 2.52 -7.72 40.27
N ARG A 214 1.41 -7.19 39.77
CA ARG A 214 0.32 -7.99 39.17
C ARG A 214 0.63 -8.41 37.73
N VAL A 215 1.30 -7.55 36.96
CA VAL A 215 1.59 -7.83 35.55
C VAL A 215 2.92 -8.56 35.32
N ALA A 216 3.85 -8.54 36.29
CA ALA A 216 5.14 -9.22 36.18
C ALA A 216 5.04 -10.73 35.82
N PRO A 217 4.09 -11.53 36.36
CA PRO A 217 3.92 -12.92 35.94
C PRO A 217 3.48 -13.06 34.48
N VAL A 218 2.66 -12.12 33.97
CA VAL A 218 2.21 -12.11 32.57
C VAL A 218 3.38 -11.87 31.62
N ARG A 219 4.36 -11.05 32.05
CA ARG A 219 5.59 -10.81 31.31
C ARG A 219 6.36 -12.10 31.00
N GLU A 220 6.42 -13.03 31.96
CA GLU A 220 7.04 -14.34 31.73
C GLU A 220 6.25 -15.18 30.73
N VAL A 221 4.91 -15.15 30.78
CA VAL A 221 4.06 -15.82 29.77
C VAL A 221 4.35 -15.28 28.36
N PHE A 222 4.50 -13.96 28.22
CA PHE A 222 4.80 -13.32 26.94
C PHE A 222 6.22 -13.67 26.45
N ARG A 223 7.20 -13.69 27.34
CA ARG A 223 8.58 -14.12 27.00
C ARG A 223 8.63 -15.59 26.56
N ASP A 224 7.92 -16.47 27.26
CA ASP A 224 7.80 -17.88 26.89
C ASP A 224 7.10 -18.06 25.53
N ALA A 225 6.18 -17.16 25.17
CA ALA A 225 5.57 -17.10 23.84
C ALA A 225 6.49 -16.51 22.75
N GLY A 226 7.71 -16.10 23.10
CA GLY A 226 8.71 -15.56 22.18
C GLY A 226 8.61 -14.04 21.95
N LEU A 227 7.89 -13.32 22.81
CA LEU A 227 7.80 -11.86 22.75
C LEU A 227 8.94 -11.21 23.53
N ARG A 228 9.32 -10.01 23.08
CA ARG A 228 10.29 -9.15 23.73
C ARG A 228 9.56 -7.99 24.39
N ASP A 229 9.96 -7.64 25.60
CA ASP A 229 9.38 -6.51 26.31
C ASP A 229 9.61 -5.21 25.53
N ALA A 230 8.53 -4.48 25.33
CA ALA A 230 8.50 -3.18 24.65
C ALA A 230 7.96 -2.06 25.55
N ASP A 231 7.56 -2.38 26.78
CA ASP A 231 7.01 -1.42 27.74
C ASP A 231 8.11 -0.43 28.24
N PRO A 232 7.96 0.89 27.97
CA PRO A 232 8.88 1.90 28.45
C PRO A 232 8.54 2.47 29.84
N TYR A 233 7.36 2.20 30.40
CA TYR A 233 6.77 3.04 31.45
C TYR A 233 6.09 2.29 32.62
N GLY A 234 5.89 0.96 32.57
CA GLY A 234 5.58 0.13 33.74
C GLY A 234 4.13 0.17 34.24
N TRP A 235 3.19 0.72 33.46
CA TRP A 235 1.76 0.76 33.78
C TRP A 235 0.94 -0.33 33.06
N ASP A 236 1.58 -1.04 32.13
CA ASP A 236 1.06 -2.15 31.36
C ASP A 236 2.21 -3.11 31.01
N VAL A 237 1.90 -4.27 30.41
CA VAL A 237 2.93 -5.10 29.79
C VAL A 237 2.63 -5.19 28.31
N ARG A 238 3.55 -4.66 27.51
CA ARG A 238 3.53 -4.78 26.06
C ARG A 238 4.69 -5.64 25.57
N GLY A 239 4.37 -6.70 24.84
CA GLY A 239 5.32 -7.61 24.21
C GLY A 239 5.26 -7.51 22.69
N LEU A 240 6.42 -7.45 22.03
CA LEU A 240 6.52 -7.45 20.56
C LEU A 240 7.30 -8.67 20.07
N GLY A 241 6.79 -9.31 19.02
CA GLY A 241 7.32 -10.56 18.48
C GLY A 241 7.77 -10.48 17.03
N ASP A 242 8.86 -11.19 16.73
CA ASP A 242 9.29 -11.50 15.36
C ASP A 242 8.70 -12.82 14.83
N GLY A 243 8.07 -13.58 15.72
CA GLY A 243 7.45 -14.86 15.44
C GLY A 243 6.01 -14.73 14.94
N TRP A 244 5.22 -15.76 15.25
CA TRP A 244 3.83 -15.88 14.83
C TRP A 244 2.91 -14.90 15.58
N LEU A 245 3.24 -14.59 16.83
CA LEU A 245 2.62 -13.58 17.66
C LEU A 245 3.32 -12.24 17.38
N ALA A 246 2.56 -11.24 16.93
CA ALA A 246 3.09 -9.92 16.59
C ALA A 246 3.18 -9.04 17.84
N GLU A 247 2.12 -9.04 18.62
CA GLU A 247 1.94 -8.16 19.75
C GLU A 247 1.13 -8.84 20.84
N ALA A 248 1.46 -8.53 22.09
CA ALA A 248 0.63 -8.82 23.24
C ALA A 248 0.60 -7.62 24.17
N TYR A 249 -0.52 -7.47 24.85
CA TYR A 249 -0.78 -6.42 25.81
C TYR A 249 -1.51 -7.01 27.01
N ALA A 250 -1.19 -6.53 28.20
CA ALA A 250 -1.94 -6.81 29.42
C ALA A 250 -1.89 -5.63 30.38
N GLY A 251 -3.04 -5.28 30.93
CA GLY A 251 -3.25 -4.17 31.86
C GLY A 251 -4.17 -4.54 33.01
N VAL A 252 -4.04 -3.80 34.10
CA VAL A 252 -4.89 -3.98 35.28
C VAL A 252 -5.12 -2.67 36.01
N THR A 253 -6.35 -2.45 36.43
CA THR A 253 -6.78 -1.35 37.31
C THR A 253 -7.40 -1.92 38.58
N LYS A 254 -7.95 -1.07 39.44
CA LYS A 254 -8.71 -1.53 40.62
C LYS A 254 -9.98 -2.30 40.23
N VAL A 255 -10.53 -2.03 39.05
CA VAL A 255 -11.87 -2.46 38.64
C VAL A 255 -11.89 -3.22 37.31
N SER A 256 -10.76 -3.30 36.62
CA SER A 256 -10.66 -3.95 35.32
C SER A 256 -9.35 -4.70 35.13
N GLY A 257 -9.39 -5.71 34.28
CA GLY A 257 -8.23 -6.42 33.78
C GLY A 257 -8.41 -6.67 32.28
N ASP A 258 -7.32 -6.62 31.54
CA ASP A 258 -7.34 -6.78 30.10
C ASP A 258 -6.12 -7.58 29.63
N VAL A 259 -6.33 -8.41 28.60
CA VAL A 259 -5.28 -9.14 27.90
C VAL A 259 -5.66 -9.16 26.42
N SER A 260 -4.76 -8.69 25.56
CA SER A 260 -4.94 -8.72 24.11
C SER A 260 -3.73 -9.35 23.44
N LEU A 261 -3.97 -10.26 22.49
CA LEU A 261 -2.97 -10.98 21.73
C LEU A 261 -3.28 -10.84 20.24
N GLU A 262 -2.30 -10.36 19.47
CA GLU A 262 -2.44 -10.18 18.03
C GLU A 262 -1.34 -10.95 17.29
N THR A 263 -1.75 -11.72 16.28
CA THR A 263 -0.80 -12.46 15.44
C THR A 263 -0.22 -11.62 14.32
N ARG A 264 0.82 -12.14 13.67
CA ARG A 264 1.15 -11.70 12.31
C ARG A 264 0.10 -12.20 11.31
N CYS A 265 0.23 -11.72 10.07
CA CYS A 265 -0.61 -12.17 8.97
C CYS A 265 -0.27 -13.61 8.59
N PHE A 266 -1.27 -14.48 8.42
CA PHE A 266 -1.09 -15.84 7.92
C PHE A 266 -1.77 -16.03 6.58
N ALA A 267 -1.23 -16.91 5.75
CA ALA A 267 -1.83 -17.29 4.49
C ALA A 267 -3.10 -18.12 4.73
N GLY A 268 -4.20 -17.72 4.07
CA GLY A 268 -5.51 -18.33 4.28
C GLY A 268 -6.28 -17.74 5.47
N GLY A 269 -7.37 -18.40 5.85
CA GLY A 269 -8.30 -17.95 6.88
C GLY A 269 -9.55 -17.24 6.32
N PRO A 270 -10.49 -16.86 7.20
CA PRO A 270 -11.79 -16.33 6.80
C PRO A 270 -11.76 -14.89 6.27
N GLY A 271 -10.66 -14.15 6.43
CA GLY A 271 -10.62 -12.69 6.18
C GLY A 271 -11.21 -11.90 7.36
N ASP A 272 -11.99 -10.86 7.08
CA ASP A 272 -12.64 -10.06 8.11
C ASP A 272 -13.80 -10.82 8.77
N GLY A 273 -13.82 -10.88 10.09
CA GLY A 273 -14.86 -11.58 10.83
C GLY A 273 -14.77 -11.34 12.34
N ILE A 274 -15.92 -11.39 13.00
CA ILE A 274 -16.01 -11.47 14.46
C ILE A 274 -16.46 -12.90 14.76
N GLY A 275 -15.69 -13.61 15.58
CA GLY A 275 -16.08 -14.93 16.07
C GLY A 275 -17.12 -14.74 17.17
N ASP A 276 -18.39 -14.95 16.83
CA ASP A 276 -19.44 -15.11 17.84
C ASP A 276 -19.24 -16.48 18.52
N ASP A 277 -18.88 -16.49 19.81
CA ASP A 277 -18.91 -17.71 20.62
C ASP A 277 -20.39 -18.12 20.81
N GLU A 278 -20.82 -19.21 20.15
CA GLU A 278 -21.94 -20.07 20.60
C GLU A 278 -21.48 -21.03 21.70
#